data_AF-A0A961BDK7-F1
#
_entry.id   AF-A0A961BDK7-F1
#
_cell.length_a   1.000
_cell.length_b   1.000
_cell.length_c   1.000
_cell.angle_alpha   90.00
_cell.angle_beta   90.00
_cell.angle_gamma   90.00
#
_symmetry.space_group_name_H-M   'P 1'
#
loop_
_entity.id
_entity.type
_entity.pdbx_description
1 polymer ?
#
loop_
_entity_poly.entity_id
_entity_poly.type
_entity_poly.pdbx_seq_one_letter_code
_entity_poly.pdbx_strand_id
1 'polypeptide(L)'
;MKAHSPRQRPVAHFSALAVASLILGILALPTLLIAVGFVLALIGVFCGHIALTRIAHSKGRLRGRPAALLGLLCGYFTIVLTPPLAAGLYFGLPAVTEKVDALRIQKKCDAAAKLYLACEAYARDHGDAYPREWTDLEGKYLNMIELRHLQRGAAIPWITPSSEFQLRTHERPVLPARSGQVVVIEEVAPASVSQVIVVRADGNTDMVLNPNHGQGPE
;
A
#
# COMPACT_ATOMS: atom_id res chain seq x y z
N MET A 1 63.50 -46.41 -30.93
CA MET A 1 63.00 -45.12 -30.39
C MET A 1 61.49 -45.07 -30.58
N LYS A 2 60.69 -45.17 -29.50
CA LYS A 2 59.22 -45.10 -29.56
C LYS A 2 58.78 -43.65 -29.37
N ALA A 3 58.15 -43.06 -30.39
CA ALA A 3 57.63 -41.70 -30.33
C ALA A 3 56.55 -41.60 -29.23
N HIS A 4 56.70 -40.63 -28.33
CA HIS A 4 55.72 -40.32 -27.29
C HIS A 4 54.63 -39.44 -27.93
N SER A 5 53.50 -40.04 -28.33
CA SER A 5 52.35 -39.26 -28.82
C SER A 5 51.78 -38.40 -27.69
N PRO A 6 51.66 -37.07 -27.87
CA PRO A 6 51.07 -36.21 -26.84
C PRO A 6 49.60 -36.59 -26.67
N ARG A 7 49.20 -37.00 -25.46
CA ARG A 7 47.78 -37.18 -25.12
C ARG A 7 47.10 -35.82 -25.21
N GLN A 8 46.41 -35.55 -26.31
CA GLN A 8 45.47 -34.43 -26.38
C GLN A 8 44.41 -34.65 -25.29
N ARG A 9 44.46 -33.85 -24.22
CA ARG A 9 43.39 -33.85 -23.21
C ARG A 9 42.15 -33.27 -23.89
N PRO A 10 41.01 -33.97 -23.96
CA PRO A 10 39.81 -33.42 -24.55
C PRO A 10 39.44 -32.13 -23.80
N VAL A 11 39.29 -31.03 -24.55
CA VAL A 11 38.82 -29.75 -24.03
C VAL A 11 37.37 -29.93 -23.61
N ALA A 12 37.10 -29.87 -22.31
CA ALA A 12 35.76 -30.04 -21.77
C ALA A 12 34.92 -28.79 -22.06
N HIS A 13 33.77 -28.97 -22.73
CA HIS A 13 32.86 -27.88 -23.09
C HIS A 13 31.85 -27.61 -21.96
N PHE A 14 31.41 -26.36 -21.81
CA PHE A 14 30.36 -26.02 -20.84
C PHE A 14 28.99 -26.47 -21.35
N SER A 15 28.19 -27.07 -20.46
CA SER A 15 26.80 -27.43 -20.77
C SER A 15 25.93 -26.17 -20.88
N ALA A 16 25.41 -25.87 -22.08
CA ALA A 16 24.48 -24.76 -22.30
C ALA A 16 23.22 -24.87 -21.42
N LEU A 17 22.78 -26.09 -21.12
CA LEU A 17 21.65 -26.35 -20.23
C LEU A 17 21.97 -25.97 -18.77
N ALA A 18 23.21 -26.14 -18.32
CA ALA A 18 23.62 -25.73 -16.98
C ALA A 18 23.61 -24.20 -16.84
N VAL A 19 24.02 -23.48 -17.89
CA VAL A 19 23.98 -22.01 -17.94
C VAL A 19 22.53 -21.52 -18.03
N ALA A 20 21.71 -22.14 -18.87
CA ALA A 20 20.28 -21.81 -18.99
C ALA A 20 19.52 -22.02 -17.66
N SER A 21 19.76 -23.13 -16.96
CA SER A 21 19.18 -23.39 -15.63
C SER A 21 19.59 -22.33 -14.60
N LEU A 22 20.86 -21.91 -14.61
CA LEU A 22 21.35 -20.85 -13.72
C LEU A 22 20.70 -19.50 -14.01
N ILE A 23 20.61 -19.10 -15.29
CA ILE A 23 19.99 -17.84 -15.71
C ILE A 23 18.50 -17.83 -15.34
N LEU A 24 17.78 -18.93 -15.61
CA LEU A 24 16.37 -19.07 -15.26
C LEU A 24 16.15 -19.05 -13.74
N GLY A 25 16.99 -19.72 -12.97
CA GLY A 25 16.93 -19.71 -11.51
C GLY A 25 17.20 -18.31 -10.93
N ILE A 26 18.15 -17.56 -11.49
CA ILE A 26 18.45 -16.18 -11.05
C ILE A 26 17.31 -15.22 -11.45
N LEU A 27 16.75 -15.36 -12.65
CA LEU A 27 15.63 -14.54 -13.12
C LEU A 27 14.32 -14.83 -12.39
N ALA A 28 14.17 -16.03 -11.84
CA ALA A 28 13.01 -16.41 -11.03
C ALA A 28 12.97 -15.71 -9.66
N LEU A 29 14.13 -15.34 -9.09
CA LEU A 29 14.23 -14.67 -7.78
C LEU A 29 13.60 -13.25 -7.73
N PRO A 30 13.87 -12.33 -8.69
CA PRO A 30 13.20 -11.02 -8.68
C PRO A 30 11.72 -11.11 -9.09
N THR A 31 11.29 -12.21 -9.71
CA THR A 31 9.90 -12.42 -10.15
C THR A 31 9.10 -13.30 -9.18
N LEU A 32 9.60 -13.51 -7.95
CA LEU A 32 9.05 -14.45 -6.96
C LEU A 32 7.58 -14.19 -6.58
N LEU A 33 7.13 -12.94 -6.69
CA LEU A 33 5.77 -12.47 -6.39
C LEU A 33 4.85 -12.44 -7.62
N ILE A 34 5.38 -12.73 -8.82
CA ILE A 34 4.64 -12.73 -10.08
C ILE A 34 4.56 -14.19 -10.56
N ALA A 35 3.39 -14.64 -11.04
CA ALA A 35 3.19 -16.02 -11.51
C ALA A 35 4.25 -16.48 -12.55
N VAL A 36 4.82 -15.53 -13.28
CA VAL A 36 5.91 -15.72 -14.25
C VAL A 36 7.16 -16.33 -13.59
N GLY A 37 7.52 -15.94 -12.37
CA GLY A 37 8.68 -16.46 -11.65
C GLY A 37 8.56 -17.94 -11.30
N PHE A 38 7.34 -18.39 -10.96
CA PHE A 38 7.07 -19.79 -10.68
C PHE A 38 7.24 -20.67 -11.93
N VAL A 39 6.75 -20.21 -13.09
CA VAL A 39 6.90 -20.94 -14.36
C VAL A 39 8.37 -20.99 -14.79
N LEU A 40 9.10 -19.87 -14.67
CA LEU A 40 10.54 -19.82 -14.96
C LEU A 40 11.34 -20.77 -14.05
N ALA A 41 11.00 -20.83 -12.76
CA ALA A 41 11.64 -21.73 -11.81
C ALA A 41 11.41 -23.20 -12.18
N LEU A 42 10.20 -23.58 -12.58
CA LEU A 42 9.90 -24.94 -13.04
C LEU A 42 10.76 -25.32 -14.25
N ILE A 43 10.76 -24.49 -15.30
CA ILE A 43 11.58 -24.74 -16.51
C ILE A 43 13.07 -24.80 -16.15
N GLY A 44 13.53 -23.90 -15.27
CA GLY A 44 14.91 -23.87 -14.78
C GLY A 44 15.32 -25.14 -14.03
N VAL A 45 14.44 -25.68 -13.18
CA VAL A 45 14.67 -26.95 -12.44
C VAL A 45 14.71 -28.14 -13.39
N PHE A 46 13.79 -28.23 -14.36
CA PHE A 46 13.82 -29.28 -15.38
C PHE A 46 15.12 -29.24 -16.20
N CYS A 47 15.52 -28.05 -16.64
CA CYS A 47 16.77 -27.85 -17.37
C CYS A 47 17.99 -28.25 -16.53
N GLY A 48 17.97 -27.94 -15.23
CA GLY A 48 19.02 -28.30 -14.28
C GLY A 48 19.19 -29.81 -14.09
N HIS A 49 18.08 -30.55 -13.94
CA HIS A 49 18.11 -32.02 -13.85
C HIS A 49 18.68 -32.67 -15.11
N ILE A 50 18.26 -32.21 -16.29
CA ILE A 50 18.78 -32.72 -17.57
C ILE A 50 20.26 -32.35 -17.76
N ALA A 51 20.67 -31.16 -17.32
CA ALA A 51 22.08 -30.76 -17.36
C ALA A 51 22.95 -31.66 -16.46
N LEU A 52 22.48 -31.97 -15.25
CA LEU A 52 23.18 -32.82 -14.29
C LEU A 52 23.35 -34.26 -14.81
N THR A 53 22.31 -34.86 -15.39
CA THR A 53 22.40 -36.21 -15.98
C THR A 53 23.34 -36.23 -17.18
N ARG A 54 23.25 -35.25 -18.10
CA ARG A 54 24.18 -35.16 -19.25
C ARG A 54 25.62 -34.97 -18.83
N ILE A 55 25.90 -34.15 -17.81
CA ILE A 55 27.26 -33.95 -17.30
C ILE A 55 27.79 -35.25 -16.69
N ALA A 56 26.97 -35.97 -15.90
CA ALA A 56 27.36 -37.24 -15.29
C ALA A 56 27.71 -38.33 -16.34
N HIS A 57 26.94 -38.41 -17.43
CA HIS A 57 27.18 -39.38 -18.50
C HIS A 57 28.25 -38.96 -19.52
N SER A 58 28.77 -37.73 -19.45
CA SER A 58 29.67 -37.16 -20.47
C SER A 58 31.10 -37.72 -20.48
N LYS A 59 31.48 -38.57 -19.52
CA LYS A 59 32.85 -39.11 -19.35
C LYS A 59 33.94 -38.01 -19.40
N GLY A 60 33.65 -36.84 -18.83
CA GLY A 60 34.58 -35.69 -18.77
C GLY A 60 34.50 -34.71 -19.94
N ARG A 61 33.61 -34.93 -20.92
CA ARG A 61 33.42 -34.02 -22.07
C ARG A 61 32.63 -32.74 -21.72
N LEU A 62 31.82 -32.76 -20.67
CA LEU A 62 30.98 -31.63 -20.25
C LEU A 62 31.33 -31.15 -18.83
N ARG A 63 31.41 -29.82 -18.66
CA ARG A 63 31.58 -29.11 -17.38
C ARG A 63 30.35 -28.24 -17.06
N GLY A 64 30.25 -27.75 -15.83
CA GLY A 64 29.15 -26.87 -15.37
C GLY A 64 28.26 -27.45 -14.28
N ARG A 65 28.67 -28.54 -13.61
CA ARG A 65 27.93 -29.14 -12.49
C ARG A 65 27.57 -28.15 -11.37
N PRO A 66 28.49 -27.28 -10.87
CA PRO A 66 28.12 -26.32 -9.82
C PRO A 66 27.11 -25.28 -10.31
N ALA A 67 27.18 -24.85 -11.57
CA ALA A 67 26.21 -23.91 -12.15
C ALA A 67 24.80 -24.53 -12.22
N ALA A 68 24.68 -25.78 -12.66
CA ALA A 68 23.40 -26.50 -12.66
C ALA A 68 22.85 -26.69 -11.25
N LEU A 69 23.70 -26.95 -10.26
CA LEU A 69 23.30 -27.15 -8.87
C LEU A 69 22.78 -25.85 -8.23
N LEU A 70 23.46 -24.72 -8.47
CA LEU A 70 23.02 -23.40 -8.02
C LEU A 70 21.70 -22.98 -8.67
N GLY A 71 21.56 -23.20 -9.99
CA GLY A 71 20.29 -22.96 -10.70
C GLY A 71 19.13 -23.78 -10.14
N LEU A 72 19.38 -25.06 -9.84
CA LEU A 72 18.39 -25.96 -9.23
C LEU A 72 17.98 -25.47 -7.83
N LEU A 73 18.95 -25.08 -7.01
CA LEU A 73 18.71 -24.60 -5.65
C LEU A 73 17.87 -23.32 -5.66
N CYS A 74 18.24 -22.32 -6.45
CA CYS A 74 17.45 -21.09 -6.62
C CYS A 74 16.03 -21.39 -7.13
N GLY A 75 15.88 -22.32 -8.07
CA GLY A 75 14.59 -22.76 -8.58
C GLY A 75 13.72 -23.41 -7.50
N TYR A 76 14.26 -24.32 -6.71
CA TYR A 76 13.54 -24.96 -5.60
C TYR A 76 13.14 -23.96 -4.50
N PHE A 77 14.03 -23.04 -4.14
CA PHE A 77 13.70 -21.97 -3.18
C PHE A 77 12.49 -21.15 -3.66
N THR A 78 12.48 -20.79 -4.94
CA THR A 78 11.37 -20.05 -5.54
C THR A 78 10.08 -20.88 -5.50
N ILE A 79 10.12 -22.15 -5.93
CA ILE A 79 8.94 -23.04 -5.96
C ILE A 79 8.36 -23.25 -4.55
N VAL A 80 9.21 -23.38 -3.53
CA VAL A 80 8.77 -23.63 -2.14
C VAL A 80 8.23 -22.35 -1.50
N LEU A 81 8.87 -21.22 -1.74
CA LEU A 81 8.55 -19.97 -1.03
C LEU A 81 7.41 -19.18 -1.71
N THR A 82 7.23 -19.28 -3.02
CA THR A 82 6.21 -18.53 -3.75
C THR A 82 4.77 -18.85 -3.30
N PRO A 83 4.32 -20.12 -3.18
CA PRO A 83 2.93 -20.43 -2.81
C PRO A 83 2.48 -19.85 -1.46
N PRO A 84 3.21 -20.03 -0.33
CA PRO A 84 2.79 -19.47 0.95
C PRO A 84 2.82 -17.93 0.96
N LEU A 85 3.78 -17.30 0.28
CA LEU A 85 3.83 -15.83 0.18
C LEU A 85 2.69 -15.27 -0.66
N ALA A 86 2.39 -15.91 -1.80
CA ALA A 86 1.28 -15.52 -2.67
C ALA A 86 -0.06 -15.70 -1.96
N ALA A 87 -0.25 -16.81 -1.25
CA ALA A 87 -1.44 -17.04 -0.43
C ALA A 87 -1.56 -15.99 0.68
N GLY A 88 -0.48 -15.72 1.42
CA GLY A 88 -0.46 -14.70 2.47
C GLY A 88 -0.84 -13.30 1.98
N LEU A 89 -0.34 -12.90 0.81
CA LEU A 89 -0.75 -11.64 0.18
C LEU A 89 -2.21 -11.67 -0.27
N TYR A 90 -2.63 -12.71 -0.99
CA TYR A 90 -4.00 -12.79 -1.52
C TYR A 90 -5.05 -12.77 -0.41
N PHE A 91 -4.86 -13.54 0.67
CA PHE A 91 -5.78 -13.59 1.79
C PHE A 91 -5.59 -12.44 2.78
N GLY A 92 -4.36 -11.91 2.93
CA GLY A 92 -4.05 -10.85 3.88
C GLY A 92 -4.41 -9.44 3.40
N LEU A 93 -4.34 -9.18 2.09
CA LEU A 93 -4.64 -7.87 1.50
C LEU A 93 -6.01 -7.29 1.90
N PRO A 94 -7.14 -8.00 1.78
CA PRO A 94 -8.45 -7.42 2.12
C PRO A 94 -8.55 -6.99 3.60
N ALA A 95 -7.94 -7.76 4.51
CA ALA A 95 -7.92 -7.44 5.93
C ALA A 95 -7.04 -6.21 6.25
N VAL A 96 -5.97 -5.99 5.47
CA VAL A 96 -5.12 -4.80 5.62
C VAL A 96 -5.83 -3.56 5.08
N THR A 97 -6.53 -3.65 3.94
CA THR A 97 -7.27 -2.52 3.37
C THR A 97 -8.40 -2.09 4.29
N GLU A 98 -9.18 -3.03 4.84
CA GLU A 98 -10.26 -2.72 5.79
C GLU A 98 -9.73 -1.99 7.04
N LYS A 99 -8.62 -2.45 7.62
CA LYS A 99 -8.00 -1.79 8.77
C LYS A 99 -7.47 -0.41 8.44
N VAL A 100 -6.83 -0.25 7.28
CA VAL A 100 -6.30 1.05 6.85
C VAL A 100 -7.44 2.03 6.60
N ASP A 101 -8.56 1.58 6.04
CA ASP A 101 -9.74 2.39 5.80
C ASP A 101 -10.42 2.78 7.12
N ALA A 102 -10.57 1.83 8.06
CA ALA A 102 -11.10 2.11 9.40
C ALA A 102 -10.24 3.12 10.16
N LEU A 103 -8.91 2.98 10.13
CA LEU A 103 -7.99 3.95 10.74
C LEU A 103 -8.04 5.32 10.05
N ARG A 104 -8.22 5.35 8.73
CA ARG A 104 -8.37 6.59 7.98
C ARG A 104 -9.64 7.33 8.40
N ILE A 105 -10.76 6.62 8.51
CA ILE A 105 -12.04 7.17 8.97
C ILE A 105 -11.91 7.67 10.41
N GLN A 106 -11.34 6.85 11.29
CA GLN A 106 -11.14 7.22 12.70
C GLN A 106 -10.31 8.49 12.84
N LYS A 107 -9.18 8.61 12.14
CA LYS A 107 -8.34 9.82 12.18
C LYS A 107 -9.07 11.07 11.71
N LYS A 108 -9.97 10.94 10.72
CA LYS A 108 -10.79 12.08 10.28
C LYS A 108 -11.85 12.45 11.32
N CYS A 109 -12.50 11.46 11.94
CA CYS A 109 -13.45 11.71 13.03
C CYS A 109 -12.76 12.38 14.23
N ASP A 110 -11.58 11.89 14.63
CA ASP A 110 -10.78 12.49 15.69
C ASP A 110 -10.38 13.94 15.36
N ALA A 111 -10.04 14.20 14.10
CA ALA A 111 -9.73 15.55 13.65
C ALA A 111 -10.95 16.48 13.71
N ALA A 112 -12.10 16.01 13.25
CA ALA A 112 -13.36 16.77 13.28
C ALA A 112 -13.81 17.04 14.73
N ALA A 113 -13.69 16.05 15.61
CA ALA A 113 -13.99 16.19 17.03
C ALA A 113 -13.06 17.21 17.72
N LYS A 114 -11.76 17.21 17.40
CA LYS A 114 -10.81 18.22 17.89
C LYS A 114 -11.17 19.63 17.44
N LEU A 115 -11.55 19.80 16.16
CA LEU A 115 -12.00 21.09 15.64
C LEU A 115 -13.27 21.56 16.36
N TYR A 116 -14.24 20.67 16.60
CA TYR A 116 -15.44 20.99 17.36
C TYR A 116 -15.13 21.42 18.80
N LEU A 117 -14.26 20.68 19.50
CA LEU A 117 -13.85 21.05 20.86
C LEU A 117 -13.18 22.43 20.91
N ALA A 118 -12.39 22.78 19.90
CA ALA A 118 -11.80 24.12 19.78
C ALA A 118 -12.87 25.20 19.54
N CYS A 119 -13.89 24.90 18.72
CA CYS A 119 -15.02 25.81 18.50
C CYS A 119 -15.85 26.01 19.78
N GLU A 120 -16.10 24.95 20.55
CA GLU A 120 -16.78 25.03 21.86
C GLU A 120 -15.97 25.85 22.86
N ALA A 121 -14.64 25.68 22.89
CA ALA A 121 -13.77 26.49 23.74
C ALA A 121 -13.82 27.98 23.34
N TYR A 122 -13.81 28.27 22.03
CA TYR A 122 -13.98 29.64 21.52
C TYR A 122 -15.33 30.24 21.91
N ALA A 123 -16.42 29.48 21.72
CA ALA A 123 -17.77 29.92 22.02
C ALA A 123 -17.96 30.25 23.50
N ARG A 124 -17.38 29.44 24.40
CA ARG A 124 -17.40 29.71 25.84
C ARG A 124 -16.77 31.06 26.20
N ASP A 125 -15.75 31.49 25.45
CA ASP A 125 -15.05 32.75 25.67
C ASP A 125 -15.71 33.94 24.95
N HIS A 126 -16.58 33.68 23.95
CA HIS A 126 -17.18 34.70 23.07
C HIS A 126 -18.72 34.71 23.11
N GLY A 127 -19.32 34.45 24.27
CA GLY A 127 -20.77 34.59 24.47
C GLY A 127 -21.61 33.60 23.64
N ASP A 128 -21.16 32.35 23.58
CA ASP A 128 -21.74 31.24 22.82
C ASP A 128 -21.72 31.44 21.28
N ALA A 129 -20.97 32.42 20.79
CA ALA A 129 -20.76 32.62 19.35
C ALA A 129 -19.64 31.71 18.82
N TYR A 130 -19.92 30.97 17.75
CA TYR A 130 -18.91 30.17 17.05
C TYR A 130 -18.00 31.03 16.18
N PRO A 131 -16.77 30.55 15.88
CA PRO A 131 -15.85 31.23 14.96
C PRO A 131 -16.47 31.32 13.55
N ARG A 132 -16.20 32.43 12.85
CA ARG A 132 -16.64 32.59 11.44
C ARG A 132 -15.61 32.01 10.49
N GLU A 133 -14.34 32.10 10.87
CA GLU A 133 -13.22 31.59 10.11
C GLU A 133 -12.35 30.70 10.98
N TRP A 134 -11.66 29.74 10.35
CA TRP A 134 -10.74 28.86 11.07
C TRP A 134 -9.60 29.62 11.75
N THR A 135 -9.22 30.77 11.19
CA THR A 135 -8.21 31.71 11.73
C THR A 135 -8.57 32.25 13.11
N ASP A 136 -9.87 32.32 13.46
CA ASP A 136 -10.32 32.75 14.79
C ASP A 136 -9.91 31.76 15.91
N LEU A 137 -9.64 30.51 15.54
CA LEU A 137 -9.18 29.46 16.46
C LEU A 137 -7.65 29.42 16.62
N GLU A 138 -6.91 30.15 15.78
CA GLU A 138 -5.46 30.13 15.76
C GLU A 138 -4.86 30.77 17.03
N GLY A 139 -3.79 30.17 17.52
CA GLY A 139 -3.04 30.66 18.67
C GLY A 139 -3.56 30.10 19.98
N LYS A 140 -4.69 30.62 20.48
CA LYS A 140 -5.19 30.29 21.82
C LYS A 140 -5.81 28.89 21.91
N TYR A 141 -6.55 28.45 20.89
CA TYR A 141 -7.32 27.20 20.92
C TYR A 141 -6.63 26.08 20.14
N LEU A 142 -6.01 26.41 19.01
CA LEU A 142 -5.23 25.49 18.19
C LEU A 142 -3.96 26.18 17.67
N ASN A 143 -2.87 25.43 17.56
CA ASN A 143 -1.66 25.90 16.87
C ASN A 143 -1.95 26.00 15.36
N MET A 144 -1.42 27.02 14.65
CA MET A 144 -1.55 27.19 13.20
C MET A 144 -1.25 25.92 12.39
N ILE A 145 -0.16 25.22 12.75
CA ILE A 145 0.26 24.00 12.05
C ILE A 145 -0.77 22.89 12.27
N GLU A 146 -1.23 22.74 13.51
CA GLU A 146 -2.24 21.76 13.88
C GLU A 146 -3.58 22.06 13.20
N LEU A 147 -4.05 23.31 13.25
CA LEU A 147 -5.26 23.79 12.58
C LEU A 147 -5.23 23.47 11.07
N ARG A 148 -4.12 23.81 10.39
CA ARG A 148 -3.97 23.53 8.95
C ARG A 148 -3.96 22.03 8.64
N HIS A 149 -3.35 21.22 9.50
CA HIS A 149 -3.34 19.77 9.35
C HIS A 149 -4.72 19.15 9.57
N LEU A 150 -5.46 19.62 10.57
CA LEU A 150 -6.81 19.18 10.88
C LEU A 150 -7.78 19.58 9.76
N GLN A 151 -7.70 20.82 9.26
CA GLN A 151 -8.57 21.37 8.22
C GLN A 151 -8.41 20.67 6.87
N ARG A 152 -7.18 20.48 6.38
CA ARG A 152 -6.93 19.91 5.03
C ARG A 152 -6.98 18.39 4.96
N GLY A 153 -7.27 17.71 6.07
CA GLY A 153 -7.41 16.26 6.12
C GLY A 153 -6.32 15.49 5.37
N ALA A 154 -5.06 15.57 5.80
CA ALA A 154 -3.93 14.80 5.24
C ALA A 154 -3.95 14.55 3.71
N ALA A 155 -4.26 15.58 2.91
CA ALA A 155 -4.25 15.46 1.45
C ALA A 155 -2.83 15.67 0.90
N ILE A 156 -2.31 14.67 0.18
CA ILE A 156 -1.18 14.86 -0.72
C ILE A 156 -1.76 15.33 -2.06
N PRO A 157 -1.47 16.57 -2.53
CA PRO A 157 -2.20 17.21 -3.63
C PRO A 157 -2.25 16.44 -4.96
N TRP A 158 -1.28 15.57 -5.21
CA TRP A 158 -1.19 14.76 -6.44
C TRP A 158 -1.60 13.30 -6.27
N ILE A 159 -2.05 12.87 -5.09
CA ILE A 159 -2.36 11.45 -4.78
C ILE A 159 -3.78 11.28 -4.24
N THR A 160 -4.22 12.18 -3.37
CA THR A 160 -5.53 12.07 -2.69
C THR A 160 -6.39 13.27 -3.03
N PRO A 161 -7.68 13.06 -3.32
CA PRO A 161 -8.62 14.16 -3.48
C PRO A 161 -8.60 15.02 -2.20
N SER A 162 -8.48 16.34 -2.36
CA SER A 162 -8.48 17.25 -1.22
C SER A 162 -9.87 17.27 -0.59
N SER A 163 -9.96 16.82 0.66
CA SER A 163 -11.13 17.03 1.52
C SER A 163 -10.79 18.12 2.53
N GLU A 164 -11.67 19.10 2.68
CA GLU A 164 -11.46 20.23 3.59
C GLU A 164 -12.65 20.36 4.54
N PHE A 165 -12.39 20.49 5.84
CA PHE A 165 -13.45 20.80 6.80
C PHE A 165 -13.85 22.27 6.69
N GLN A 166 -15.15 22.52 6.61
CA GLN A 166 -15.75 23.85 6.58
C GLN A 166 -16.67 24.05 7.77
N LEU A 167 -16.63 25.25 8.34
CA LEU A 167 -17.57 25.70 9.36
C LEU A 167 -18.91 26.02 8.69
N ARG A 168 -20.00 25.45 9.21
CA ARG A 168 -21.35 25.81 8.80
C ARG A 168 -21.90 26.88 9.75
N THR A 169 -22.25 28.02 9.17
CA THR A 169 -22.89 29.12 9.89
C THR A 169 -24.24 28.66 10.44
N HIS A 170 -24.45 28.82 11.74
CA HIS A 170 -25.70 28.50 12.42
C HIS A 170 -25.94 29.49 13.57
N GLU A 171 -27.20 29.72 13.95
CA GLU A 171 -27.55 30.60 15.05
C GLU A 171 -27.43 29.86 16.40
N ARG A 172 -26.74 30.46 17.38
CA ARG A 172 -26.66 29.99 18.76
C ARG A 172 -27.49 30.88 19.70
N PRO A 173 -28.03 30.32 20.81
CA PRO A 173 -27.88 28.93 21.26
C PRO A 173 -28.77 27.95 20.48
N VAL A 174 -28.23 26.80 20.09
CA VAL A 174 -29.03 25.73 19.47
C VAL A 174 -29.88 25.07 20.55
N LEU A 175 -31.19 24.99 20.32
CA LEU A 175 -32.10 24.31 21.24
C LEU A 175 -31.64 22.85 21.45
N PRO A 176 -31.59 22.33 22.69
CA PRO A 176 -31.15 20.96 22.95
C PRO A 176 -31.90 19.92 22.12
N ALA A 177 -33.20 20.12 21.92
CA ALA A 177 -34.07 19.26 21.11
C ALA A 177 -33.73 19.24 19.59
N ARG A 178 -32.93 20.20 19.09
CA ARG A 178 -32.50 20.29 17.68
C ARG A 178 -30.98 20.21 17.50
N SER A 179 -30.23 20.08 18.59
CA SER A 179 -28.76 20.02 18.58
C SER A 179 -28.22 18.89 17.67
N GLY A 180 -28.82 17.70 17.73
CA GLY A 180 -28.52 16.57 16.84
C GLY A 180 -29.03 16.71 15.39
N GLN A 181 -29.59 17.84 14.99
CA GLN A 181 -29.99 18.10 13.59
C GLN A 181 -29.17 19.21 12.94
N VAL A 182 -28.54 20.08 13.75
CA VAL A 182 -27.76 21.21 13.26
C VAL A 182 -26.33 20.76 12.99
N VAL A 183 -25.92 20.80 11.73
CA VAL A 183 -24.52 20.56 11.32
C VAL A 183 -23.70 21.83 11.54
N VAL A 184 -22.56 21.66 12.18
CA VAL A 184 -21.68 22.76 12.59
C VAL A 184 -20.34 22.72 11.85
N ILE A 185 -19.83 21.51 11.60
CA ILE A 185 -18.64 21.29 10.79
C ILE A 185 -18.99 20.24 9.74
N GLU A 186 -18.61 20.49 8.50
CA GLU A 186 -18.82 19.55 7.38
C GLU A 186 -17.53 19.36 6.61
N GLU A 187 -17.20 18.12 6.31
CA GLU A 187 -16.14 17.77 5.36
C GLU A 187 -16.64 18.01 3.92
N VAL A 188 -15.99 18.91 3.20
CA VAL A 188 -16.24 19.14 1.78
C VAL A 188 -15.25 18.30 0.99
N ALA A 189 -15.77 17.31 0.27
CA ALA A 189 -15.01 16.38 -0.56
C ALA A 189 -15.53 16.35 -2.01
N PRO A 190 -14.67 16.04 -3.00
CA PRO A 190 -15.07 15.98 -4.40
C PRO A 190 -16.08 14.87 -4.68
N ALA A 191 -16.78 14.96 -5.80
CA ALA A 191 -17.84 14.04 -6.22
C ALA A 191 -17.43 12.55 -6.32
N SER A 192 -16.12 12.27 -6.40
CA SER A 192 -15.56 10.92 -6.36
C SER A 192 -15.65 10.26 -4.98
N VAL A 193 -15.92 11.04 -3.93
CA VAL A 193 -16.05 10.57 -2.55
C VAL A 193 -17.53 10.39 -2.23
N SER A 194 -17.93 9.19 -1.78
CA SER A 194 -19.33 8.86 -1.51
C SER A 194 -19.84 9.30 -0.15
N GLN A 195 -18.96 9.47 0.84
CA GLN A 195 -19.32 9.81 2.21
C GLN A 195 -18.42 10.90 2.76
N VAL A 196 -19.01 11.80 3.54
CA VAL A 196 -18.32 12.91 4.21
C VAL A 196 -18.65 12.89 5.69
N ILE A 197 -17.72 13.39 6.50
CA ILE A 197 -17.91 13.52 7.94
C ILE A 197 -18.58 14.85 8.26
N VAL A 198 -19.61 14.79 9.10
CA VAL A 198 -20.28 15.96 9.66
C VAL A 198 -20.22 15.91 11.18
N VAL A 199 -20.01 17.06 11.80
CA VAL A 199 -20.11 17.24 13.25
C VAL A 199 -21.34 18.08 13.55
N ARG A 200 -22.16 17.60 14.48
CA ARG A 200 -23.41 18.25 14.87
C ARG A 200 -23.22 19.13 16.10
N ALA A 201 -24.21 19.96 16.40
CA ALA A 201 -24.14 20.91 17.51
C ALA A 201 -24.10 20.24 18.89
N ASP A 202 -24.55 18.98 19.00
CA ASP A 202 -24.40 18.13 20.19
C ASP A 202 -23.01 17.49 20.34
N GLY A 203 -22.11 17.72 19.37
CA GLY A 203 -20.75 17.18 19.34
C GLY A 203 -20.65 15.78 18.74
N ASN A 204 -21.77 15.18 18.32
CA ASN A 204 -21.73 13.88 17.66
C ASN A 204 -21.15 14.00 16.25
N THR A 205 -20.30 13.04 15.87
CA THR A 205 -19.65 12.99 14.56
C THR A 205 -20.23 11.83 13.76
N ASP A 206 -20.87 12.13 12.63
CA ASP A 206 -21.54 11.15 11.79
C ASP A 206 -20.93 11.14 10.38
N MET A 207 -20.97 9.98 9.71
CA MET A 207 -20.74 9.89 8.28
C MET A 207 -22.07 10.00 7.54
N VAL A 208 -22.15 10.95 6.62
CA VAL A 208 -23.33 11.17 5.77
C VAL A 208 -22.96 11.00 4.30
N LEU A 209 -23.95 10.71 3.46
CA LEU A 209 -23.76 10.67 2.01
C LEU A 209 -23.25 12.03 1.52
N ASN A 210 -22.18 12.04 0.73
CA ASN A 210 -21.67 13.28 0.17
C ASN A 210 -22.73 13.86 -0.78
N PRO A 211 -23.23 15.09 -0.54
CA PRO A 211 -24.24 15.71 -1.39
C PRO A 211 -23.75 15.93 -2.82
N ASN A 212 -22.43 16.02 -3.02
CA ASN A 212 -21.80 16.19 -4.32
C ASN A 212 -21.53 14.84 -5.01
N HIS A 213 -21.80 13.71 -4.37
CA HIS A 213 -21.51 12.39 -4.94
C HIS A 213 -22.30 12.16 -6.23
N GLY A 214 -21.59 11.82 -7.31
CA GLY A 214 -22.19 11.56 -8.61
C GLY A 214 -22.60 12.80 -9.41
N GLN A 215 -22.36 14.01 -8.89
CA GLN A 215 -22.40 15.22 -9.71
C GLN A 215 -21.10 15.27 -10.52
N GLY A 216 -21.21 15.22 -11.86
CA GLY A 216 -20.03 15.25 -12.74
C GLY A 216 -19.16 16.49 -12.51
N PRO A 217 -17.87 16.47 -12.90
CA PRO A 217 -17.02 17.65 -12.77
C PRO A 217 -17.60 18.79 -13.60
N GLU A 218 -17.86 19.93 -12.97
CA GLU A 218 -18.10 21.22 -13.66
C GLU A 218 -16.83 21.70 -14.38
#